data_AF-A0ABD6E4H9-F1
#
_entry.id   AF-A0ABD6E4H9-F1
#
_cell.length_a   1.000
_cell.length_b   1.000
_cell.length_c   1.000
_cell.angle_alpha   90.00
_cell.angle_beta   90.00
_cell.angle_gamma   90.00
#
_symmetry.space_group_name_H-M   'P 1'
#
loop_
_entity.id
_entity.type
_entity.pdbx_description
1 polymer ?
#
loop_
_entity_poly.entity_id
_entity_poly.type
_entity_poly.pdbx_seq_one_letter_code
_entity_poly.pdbx_strand_id
1 'polypeptide(L)'
;KGNNISYNLITRCNRSGIEFLAGPNNIISNNIICNNYVGISALGSTNCKGNILSYNTFISNNKGLAMYDSDNLIFCNNFIENIDWNAMSHFNFWQMKPSKNIWYNNYWDDWRGVGPKWIPGLFGLNFDWDPVENPYIYDINNSVNQNIFSDPDGIQTKWAVLIACSGGVTYERHERRDRNDMRKLMSILNRNGWDVDHIYTLFEEEATTEAILDDSFNWLRNNGEDEDDLIFFFFSGHGYYHTIDQPPLDEPDGVDEIIHPWDPDMAGWNPDLFIIDDVLAEKFNSLKSRNIVIIMHTCHAGGWIDGDADLCGSGRVVLVACGVDEASCMMKYQLHWLFPYYVIQGLKGYADDDKNNIISAEELLYYTIKPVQFRSKIYNWMSSGIAYIQNPEIYDGWPNEEDNLGELEIINLEA
;
A
#
# COMPACT_ATOMS: atom_id res chain seq x y z
N LYS A 1 -25.95 7.15 -1.82
CA LYS A 1 -24.66 6.80 -1.19
C LYS A 1 -24.73 5.32 -0.91
N GLY A 2 -23.80 4.53 -1.45
CA GLY A 2 -23.69 3.11 -1.09
C GLY A 2 -22.87 2.95 0.18
N ASN A 3 -22.91 1.75 0.75
CA ASN A 3 -22.14 1.38 1.93
C ASN A 3 -20.82 0.74 1.50
N ASN A 4 -19.77 0.92 2.30
CA ASN A 4 -18.53 0.16 2.19
C ASN A 4 -18.50 -0.87 3.34
N ILE A 5 -18.40 -2.16 3.00
CA ILE A 5 -18.28 -3.26 3.97
C ILE A 5 -17.02 -4.02 3.60
N SER A 6 -15.93 -3.79 4.33
CA SER A 6 -14.67 -4.43 4.00
C SER A 6 -13.95 -5.01 5.22
N TYR A 7 -13.12 -6.04 5.00
CA TYR A 7 -12.25 -6.65 6.02
C TYR A 7 -12.95 -7.23 7.27
N ASN A 8 -14.19 -7.72 7.13
CA ASN A 8 -14.91 -8.35 8.24
C ASN A 8 -14.78 -9.87 8.21
N LEU A 9 -14.70 -10.47 9.40
CA LEU A 9 -15.08 -11.87 9.61
C LEU A 9 -16.58 -11.97 9.91
N ILE A 10 -17.36 -12.38 8.91
CA ILE A 10 -18.81 -12.52 8.97
C ILE A 10 -19.17 -14.00 9.08
N THR A 11 -19.48 -14.45 10.28
CA THR A 11 -19.69 -15.87 10.54
C THR A 11 -20.86 -16.21 11.45
N ARG A 12 -21.43 -17.40 11.25
CA ARG A 12 -22.49 -18.00 12.09
C ARG A 12 -23.75 -17.14 12.18
N CYS A 13 -24.08 -16.38 11.14
CA CYS A 13 -25.33 -15.63 11.06
C CYS A 13 -26.51 -16.57 10.80
N ASN A 14 -27.64 -16.33 11.48
CA ASN A 14 -28.84 -17.19 11.42
C ASN A 14 -29.48 -17.31 10.01
N ARG A 15 -29.20 -16.38 9.09
CA ARG A 15 -29.82 -16.35 7.75
C ARG A 15 -28.86 -15.91 6.65
N SER A 16 -28.35 -14.69 6.72
CA SER A 16 -27.40 -14.17 5.74
C SER A 16 -26.26 -13.44 6.46
N GLY A 17 -25.04 -13.57 5.96
CA GLY A 17 -23.90 -12.79 6.46
C GLY A 17 -24.09 -11.30 6.16
N ILE A 18 -24.31 -10.97 4.89
CA ILE A 18 -24.73 -9.63 4.44
C ILE A 18 -26.06 -9.74 3.69
N GLU A 19 -27.02 -8.89 4.01
CA GLU A 19 -28.32 -8.82 3.33
C GLU A 19 -28.53 -7.45 2.69
N PHE A 20 -28.68 -7.42 1.36
CA PHE A 20 -29.10 -6.22 0.64
C PHE A 20 -30.62 -6.09 0.73
N LEU A 21 -31.09 -5.15 1.54
CA LEU A 21 -32.51 -4.80 1.63
C LEU A 21 -32.89 -3.74 0.60
N ALA A 22 -32.18 -2.61 0.57
CA ALA A 22 -32.28 -1.58 -0.47
C ALA A 22 -31.01 -0.72 -0.48
N GLY A 23 -30.36 -0.57 -1.63
CA GLY A 23 -29.17 0.28 -1.76
C GLY A 23 -28.34 -0.07 -3.00
N PRO A 24 -28.16 0.87 -3.95
CA PRO A 24 -27.21 0.70 -5.05
C PRO A 24 -25.80 1.18 -4.65
N ASN A 25 -24.80 0.81 -5.45
CA ASN A 25 -23.43 1.31 -5.38
C ASN A 25 -22.67 1.00 -4.08
N ASN A 26 -22.93 -0.16 -3.47
CA ASN A 26 -22.15 -0.62 -2.31
C ASN A 26 -20.83 -1.25 -2.77
N ILE A 27 -19.80 -1.10 -1.94
CA ILE A 27 -18.51 -1.77 -2.10
C ILE A 27 -18.41 -2.81 -0.99
N ILE A 28 -18.19 -4.06 -1.36
CA ILE A 28 -17.99 -5.16 -0.42
C ILE A 28 -16.68 -5.82 -0.78
N SER A 29 -15.63 -5.62 0.02
CA SER A 29 -14.31 -6.14 -0.33
C SER A 29 -13.54 -6.76 0.82
N ASN A 30 -12.64 -7.70 0.55
CA ASN A 30 -11.72 -8.22 1.57
C ASN A 30 -12.38 -8.88 2.81
N ASN A 31 -13.63 -9.36 2.74
CA ASN A 31 -14.29 -10.01 3.88
C ASN A 31 -14.10 -11.54 3.87
N ILE A 32 -13.96 -12.18 5.05
CA ILE A 32 -14.24 -13.63 5.21
C ILE A 32 -15.70 -13.77 5.57
N ILE A 33 -16.45 -14.46 4.72
CA ILE A 33 -17.86 -14.76 4.95
C ILE A 33 -17.98 -16.26 5.05
N CYS A 34 -18.14 -16.78 6.27
CA CYS A 34 -18.06 -18.22 6.51
C CYS A 34 -19.11 -18.79 7.45
N ASN A 35 -19.48 -20.06 7.25
CA ASN A 35 -20.43 -20.77 8.12
C ASN A 35 -21.79 -20.08 8.27
N ASN A 36 -22.26 -19.39 7.22
CA ASN A 36 -23.60 -18.77 7.18
C ASN A 36 -24.56 -19.62 6.33
N TYR A 37 -25.87 -19.44 6.53
CA TYR A 37 -26.85 -20.08 5.65
C TYR A 37 -26.82 -19.49 4.22
N VAL A 38 -26.61 -18.18 4.09
CA VAL A 38 -26.20 -17.53 2.84
C VAL A 38 -25.07 -16.56 3.17
N GLY A 39 -23.97 -16.54 2.42
CA GLY A 39 -22.89 -15.59 2.67
C GLY A 39 -23.35 -14.17 2.43
N ILE A 40 -23.70 -13.84 1.18
CA ILE A 40 -24.31 -12.56 0.82
C ILE A 40 -25.63 -12.82 0.08
N SER A 41 -26.71 -12.18 0.52
CA SER A 41 -28.02 -12.27 -0.11
C SER A 41 -28.53 -10.92 -0.58
N ALA A 42 -28.90 -10.83 -1.85
CA ALA A 42 -29.69 -9.72 -2.41
C ALA A 42 -31.07 -10.14 -2.89
N LEU A 43 -31.53 -11.34 -2.52
CA LEU A 43 -32.79 -11.94 -2.99
C LEU A 43 -34.06 -11.22 -2.47
N GLY A 44 -33.93 -10.20 -1.61
CA GLY A 44 -35.04 -9.35 -1.17
C GLY A 44 -35.02 -7.94 -1.78
N SER A 45 -33.97 -7.55 -2.52
CA SER A 45 -33.74 -6.15 -2.87
C SER A 45 -34.43 -5.72 -4.16
N THR A 46 -35.05 -4.55 -4.14
CA THR A 46 -35.69 -3.93 -5.32
C THR A 46 -34.75 -3.00 -6.11
N ASN A 47 -33.55 -2.70 -5.61
CA ASN A 47 -32.59 -1.76 -6.21
C ASN A 47 -31.11 -2.10 -5.87
N CYS A 48 -30.67 -3.31 -6.21
CA CYS A 48 -29.31 -3.81 -6.01
C CYS A 48 -28.51 -3.74 -7.34
N LYS A 49 -28.01 -2.55 -7.67
CA LYS A 49 -27.23 -2.27 -8.90
C LYS A 49 -25.97 -1.48 -8.57
N GLY A 50 -24.96 -1.57 -9.42
CA GLY A 50 -23.69 -0.83 -9.29
C GLY A 50 -22.84 -1.28 -8.11
N ASN A 51 -23.15 -2.44 -7.50
CA ASN A 51 -22.36 -2.92 -6.37
C ASN A 51 -21.07 -3.57 -6.86
N ILE A 52 -20.00 -3.38 -6.10
CA ILE A 52 -18.68 -3.94 -6.36
C ILE A 52 -18.39 -4.97 -5.28
N LEU A 53 -18.14 -6.22 -5.67
CA LEU A 53 -17.76 -7.32 -4.80
C LEU A 53 -16.38 -7.83 -5.22
N SER A 54 -15.35 -7.55 -4.41
CA SER A 54 -13.98 -7.93 -4.73
C SER A 54 -13.19 -8.52 -3.56
N TYR A 55 -12.27 -9.46 -3.82
CA TYR A 55 -11.37 -9.98 -2.78
C TYR A 55 -12.06 -10.58 -1.54
N ASN A 56 -13.33 -10.98 -1.64
CA ASN A 56 -14.02 -11.65 -0.53
C ASN A 56 -13.78 -13.16 -0.57
N THR A 57 -13.69 -13.79 0.60
CA THR A 57 -13.59 -15.24 0.75
C THR A 57 -14.88 -15.82 1.31
N PHE A 58 -15.63 -16.52 0.47
CA PHE A 58 -16.85 -17.25 0.83
C PHE A 58 -16.51 -18.71 1.12
N ILE A 59 -16.46 -19.08 2.40
CA ILE A 59 -16.04 -20.41 2.83
C ILE A 59 -17.08 -21.15 3.69
N SER A 60 -17.41 -22.39 3.33
CA SER A 60 -18.30 -23.26 4.13
C SER A 60 -19.67 -22.65 4.43
N ASN A 61 -20.20 -21.78 3.56
CA ASN A 61 -21.60 -21.33 3.67
C ASN A 61 -22.52 -22.36 3.03
N ASN A 62 -23.80 -22.39 3.43
CA ASN A 62 -24.75 -23.22 2.71
C ASN A 62 -24.98 -22.70 1.28
N LYS A 63 -24.94 -21.38 1.07
CA LYS A 63 -24.83 -20.72 -0.24
C LYS A 63 -23.82 -19.58 -0.14
N GLY A 64 -22.85 -19.47 -1.04
CA GLY A 64 -21.84 -18.40 -0.99
C GLY A 64 -22.43 -17.03 -1.29
N LEU A 65 -22.72 -16.76 -2.57
CA LEU A 65 -23.32 -15.49 -3.03
C LEU A 65 -24.67 -15.73 -3.71
N ALA A 66 -25.71 -15.02 -3.31
CA ALA A 66 -27.03 -15.12 -3.94
C ALA A 66 -27.57 -13.72 -4.27
N MET A 67 -27.52 -13.32 -5.54
CA MET A 67 -27.91 -11.97 -5.97
C MET A 67 -29.03 -11.99 -7.02
N TYR A 68 -29.71 -10.86 -7.14
CA TYR A 68 -30.51 -10.56 -8.32
C TYR A 68 -29.65 -10.00 -9.45
N ASP A 69 -30.12 -10.22 -10.67
CA ASP A 69 -29.52 -9.80 -11.92
C ASP A 69 -29.71 -8.28 -12.15
N SER A 70 -28.69 -7.45 -11.88
CA SER A 70 -28.53 -6.10 -12.47
C SER A 70 -27.20 -5.42 -12.14
N ASP A 71 -26.37 -5.13 -13.17
CA ASP A 71 -25.26 -4.15 -13.17
C ASP A 71 -24.30 -4.19 -11.96
N ASN A 72 -24.02 -5.35 -11.38
CA ASN A 72 -23.01 -5.52 -10.33
C ASN A 72 -21.69 -6.03 -10.91
N LEU A 73 -20.59 -5.68 -10.27
CA LEU A 73 -19.25 -6.09 -10.63
C LEU A 73 -18.72 -7.06 -9.56
N ILE A 74 -18.41 -8.30 -9.94
CA ILE A 74 -17.97 -9.36 -9.04
C ILE A 74 -16.66 -9.97 -9.55
N PHE A 75 -15.54 -9.69 -8.89
CA PHE A 75 -14.23 -10.12 -9.35
C PHE A 75 -13.25 -10.43 -8.24
N CYS A 76 -12.22 -11.23 -8.51
CA CYS A 76 -11.18 -11.57 -7.53
C CYS A 76 -11.71 -12.17 -6.20
N ASN A 77 -12.87 -12.82 -6.17
CA ASN A 77 -13.39 -13.46 -4.96
C ASN A 77 -13.02 -14.95 -4.90
N ASN A 78 -12.93 -15.49 -3.70
CA ASN A 78 -12.74 -16.92 -3.44
C ASN A 78 -14.07 -17.59 -3.05
N PHE A 79 -14.47 -18.63 -3.79
CA PHE A 79 -15.60 -19.50 -3.43
C PHE A 79 -15.09 -20.91 -3.09
N ILE A 80 -15.17 -21.27 -1.80
CA ILE A 80 -14.51 -22.45 -1.24
C ILE A 80 -15.50 -23.24 -0.37
N GLU A 81 -15.67 -24.53 -0.62
CA GLU A 81 -16.44 -25.48 0.18
C GLU A 81 -17.87 -25.03 0.52
N ASN A 82 -18.53 -24.23 -0.33
CA ASN A 82 -19.94 -23.88 -0.11
C ASN A 82 -20.84 -25.07 -0.49
N ILE A 83 -21.86 -25.33 0.34
CA ILE A 83 -22.56 -26.63 0.35
C ILE A 83 -23.51 -26.80 -0.83
N ASP A 84 -24.52 -25.92 -0.96
CA ASP A 84 -25.51 -26.04 -2.02
C ASP A 84 -25.00 -25.41 -3.32
N TRP A 85 -24.48 -24.17 -3.23
CA TRP A 85 -24.03 -23.37 -4.38
C TRP A 85 -22.94 -22.37 -3.98
N ASN A 86 -21.87 -22.26 -4.77
CA ASN A 86 -20.86 -21.21 -4.64
C ASN A 86 -21.44 -19.82 -4.92
N ALA A 87 -22.13 -19.65 -6.05
CA ALA A 87 -22.85 -18.43 -6.35
C ALA A 87 -24.14 -18.70 -7.14
N MET A 88 -25.10 -17.79 -7.04
CA MET A 88 -26.34 -17.78 -7.80
C MET A 88 -26.69 -16.36 -8.24
N SER A 89 -27.13 -16.21 -9.49
CA SER A 89 -27.55 -14.93 -10.07
C SER A 89 -28.95 -15.10 -10.66
N HIS A 90 -29.98 -14.59 -9.96
CA HIS A 90 -31.38 -14.80 -10.30
C HIS A 90 -31.96 -13.67 -11.15
N PHE A 91 -32.80 -14.01 -12.15
CA PHE A 91 -33.52 -13.02 -12.94
C PHE A 91 -34.44 -12.14 -12.07
N ASN A 92 -34.38 -10.82 -12.27
CA ASN A 92 -35.25 -9.88 -11.58
C ASN A 92 -36.64 -9.82 -12.23
N PHE A 93 -37.58 -10.61 -11.71
CA PHE A 93 -38.97 -10.66 -12.19
C PHE A 93 -39.70 -9.32 -12.12
N TRP A 94 -39.31 -8.43 -11.21
CA TRP A 94 -40.00 -7.15 -11.00
C TRP A 94 -39.62 -6.09 -12.02
N GLN A 95 -38.41 -6.18 -12.58
CA GLN A 95 -37.91 -5.20 -13.55
C GLN A 95 -37.94 -5.69 -15.01
N MET A 96 -38.23 -6.99 -15.24
CA MET A 96 -38.30 -7.61 -16.57
C MET A 96 -37.09 -7.26 -17.48
N LYS A 97 -35.88 -7.23 -16.91
CA LYS A 97 -34.64 -6.91 -17.63
C LYS A 97 -33.61 -8.04 -17.47
N PRO A 98 -32.84 -8.38 -18.53
CA PRO A 98 -31.79 -9.37 -18.44
C PRO A 98 -30.64 -8.91 -17.54
N SER A 99 -29.93 -9.87 -16.96
CA SER A 99 -28.72 -9.64 -16.18
C SER A 99 -27.65 -8.91 -16.97
N LYS A 100 -26.92 -8.06 -16.25
CA LYS A 100 -25.66 -7.45 -16.68
C LYS A 100 -24.60 -7.50 -15.57
N ASN A 101 -24.73 -8.47 -14.66
CA ASN A 101 -23.67 -8.69 -13.68
C ASN A 101 -22.41 -9.13 -14.44
N ILE A 102 -21.29 -8.52 -14.11
CA ILE A 102 -19.98 -8.79 -14.72
C ILE A 102 -19.21 -9.65 -13.73
N TRP A 103 -18.74 -10.81 -14.20
CA TRP A 103 -17.96 -11.76 -13.43
C TRP A 103 -16.65 -12.04 -14.17
N TYR A 104 -15.52 -11.86 -13.49
CA TYR A 104 -14.19 -12.21 -14.00
C TYR A 104 -13.23 -12.46 -12.83
N ASN A 105 -12.16 -13.21 -13.06
CA ASN A 105 -11.08 -13.43 -12.10
C ASN A 105 -11.54 -14.00 -10.74
N ASN A 106 -12.67 -14.70 -10.62
CA ASN A 106 -13.00 -15.34 -9.33
C ASN A 106 -12.42 -16.76 -9.28
N TYR A 107 -12.02 -17.18 -8.08
CA TYR A 107 -11.64 -18.55 -7.80
C TYR A 107 -12.87 -19.37 -7.41
N TRP A 108 -12.96 -20.58 -7.96
CA TRP A 108 -14.07 -21.51 -7.72
C TRP A 108 -13.51 -22.91 -7.47
N ASP A 109 -13.70 -23.45 -6.27
CA ASP A 109 -13.27 -24.81 -5.93
C ASP A 109 -13.99 -25.91 -6.74
N ASP A 110 -15.15 -25.58 -7.35
CA ASP A 110 -15.94 -26.47 -8.20
C ASP A 110 -15.68 -26.28 -9.71
N TRP A 111 -14.82 -25.33 -10.10
CA TRP A 111 -14.40 -25.15 -11.49
C TRP A 111 -13.19 -26.02 -11.83
N ARG A 112 -13.14 -26.51 -13.08
CA ARG A 112 -12.20 -27.57 -13.50
C ARG A 112 -11.07 -27.06 -14.40
N GLY A 113 -10.85 -25.74 -14.48
CA GLY A 113 -9.77 -25.17 -15.30
C GLY A 113 -10.07 -25.03 -16.79
N VAL A 114 -11.32 -25.18 -17.25
CA VAL A 114 -11.65 -25.16 -18.68
C VAL A 114 -12.83 -24.24 -18.97
N GLY A 115 -12.56 -23.14 -19.67
CA GLY A 115 -13.55 -22.21 -20.20
C GLY A 115 -14.30 -21.41 -19.11
N PRO A 116 -15.29 -20.60 -19.51
CA PRO A 116 -16.04 -19.77 -18.58
C PRO A 116 -16.77 -20.59 -17.51
N LYS A 117 -16.77 -20.13 -16.28
CA LYS A 117 -17.53 -20.75 -15.19
C LYS A 117 -18.97 -20.27 -15.23
N TRP A 118 -19.89 -21.19 -15.49
CA TRP A 118 -21.32 -20.90 -15.47
C TRP A 118 -21.83 -20.59 -14.06
N ILE A 119 -22.61 -19.51 -13.94
CA ILE A 119 -23.25 -19.06 -12.69
C ILE A 119 -24.75 -19.40 -12.77
N PRO A 120 -25.24 -20.31 -11.91
CA PRO A 120 -26.61 -20.79 -11.96
C PRO A 120 -27.63 -19.72 -11.57
N GLY A 121 -28.80 -19.75 -12.23
CA GLY A 121 -29.83 -18.72 -12.09
C GLY A 121 -31.17 -19.12 -12.71
N LEU A 122 -32.28 -18.70 -12.09
CA LEU A 122 -33.61 -18.90 -12.67
C LEU A 122 -33.77 -17.92 -13.86
N PHE A 123 -33.79 -18.45 -15.09
CA PHE A 123 -33.92 -17.74 -16.39
C PHE A 123 -32.76 -16.82 -16.83
N GLY A 124 -31.61 -16.83 -16.13
CA GLY A 124 -30.41 -16.05 -16.48
C GLY A 124 -29.25 -16.93 -17.00
N LEU A 125 -28.46 -16.38 -17.93
CA LEU A 125 -27.18 -16.95 -18.38
C LEU A 125 -26.06 -16.01 -17.91
N ASN A 126 -25.44 -16.32 -16.78
CA ASN A 126 -24.29 -15.57 -16.27
C ASN A 126 -23.05 -16.48 -16.31
N PHE A 127 -21.92 -15.90 -16.67
CA PHE A 127 -20.64 -16.59 -16.72
C PHE A 127 -19.57 -15.70 -16.11
N ASP A 128 -18.71 -16.32 -15.33
CA ASP A 128 -17.38 -15.79 -15.07
C ASP A 128 -16.49 -16.15 -16.27
N TRP A 129 -16.05 -15.12 -17.00
CA TRP A 129 -15.37 -15.28 -18.27
C TRP A 129 -13.89 -15.63 -18.13
N ASP A 130 -13.28 -15.33 -16.98
CA ASP A 130 -11.85 -15.55 -16.75
C ASP A 130 -11.60 -16.09 -15.33
N PRO A 131 -12.03 -17.32 -15.00
CA PRO A 131 -11.84 -17.86 -13.65
C PRO A 131 -10.36 -18.17 -13.38
N VAL A 132 -9.89 -17.92 -12.16
CA VAL A 132 -8.49 -18.19 -11.78
C VAL A 132 -8.30 -19.61 -11.23
N GLU A 133 -7.11 -20.18 -11.44
CA GLU A 133 -6.78 -21.55 -11.03
C GLU A 133 -6.47 -21.69 -9.52
N ASN A 134 -5.92 -20.64 -8.90
CA ASN A 134 -5.52 -20.66 -7.50
C ASN A 134 -6.37 -19.66 -6.70
N PRO A 135 -6.71 -19.99 -5.44
CA PRO A 135 -7.39 -19.05 -4.57
C PRO A 135 -6.48 -17.86 -4.28
N TYR A 136 -7.07 -16.67 -4.18
CA TYR A 136 -6.39 -15.49 -3.69
C TYR A 136 -5.96 -15.74 -2.24
N ILE A 137 -4.72 -15.38 -1.92
CA ILE A 137 -4.20 -15.49 -0.56
C ILE A 137 -4.98 -14.51 0.30
N TYR A 138 -5.77 -15.05 1.22
CA TYR A 138 -6.48 -14.26 2.23
C TYR A 138 -5.74 -14.39 3.56
N ASP A 139 -5.17 -13.29 4.03
CA ASP A 139 -4.57 -13.25 5.36
C ASP A 139 -5.67 -13.19 6.43
N ILE A 140 -5.86 -14.30 7.17
CA ILE A 140 -6.80 -14.37 8.30
C ILE A 140 -6.49 -13.31 9.37
N ASN A 141 -5.25 -12.83 9.45
CA ASN A 141 -4.87 -11.78 10.38
C ASN A 141 -5.45 -10.41 10.00
N ASN A 142 -5.86 -10.20 8.74
CA ASN A 142 -6.56 -8.98 8.32
C ASN A 142 -8.06 -8.97 8.68
N SER A 143 -8.69 -10.12 8.98
CA SER A 143 -10.13 -10.22 9.30
C SER A 143 -10.49 -9.99 10.78
N VAL A 144 -9.49 -9.90 11.65
CA VAL A 144 -9.64 -9.49 13.06
C VAL A 144 -9.37 -7.98 13.22
N ASN A 145 -8.85 -7.32 12.18
CA ASN A 145 -8.31 -5.96 12.26
C ASN A 145 -9.26 -4.84 11.78
N GLN A 146 -10.56 -5.09 11.53
CA GLN A 146 -11.51 -4.01 11.21
C GLN A 146 -12.73 -3.87 12.13
N ASN A 147 -12.76 -4.55 13.28
CA ASN A 147 -13.62 -4.14 14.41
C ASN A 147 -12.98 -4.43 15.78
N ILE A 148 -11.66 -4.58 15.81
CA ILE A 148 -10.84 -4.35 16.98
C ILE A 148 -9.79 -3.35 16.50
N PHE A 149 -10.21 -2.10 16.33
CA PHE A 149 -9.39 -1.03 16.88
C PHE A 149 -9.16 -1.46 18.32
N SER A 150 -8.00 -2.08 18.59
CA SER A 150 -7.52 -2.11 19.96
C SER A 150 -7.53 -0.65 20.33
N ASP A 151 -8.37 -0.29 21.31
CA ASP A 151 -8.34 1.03 21.93
C ASP A 151 -6.85 1.40 21.98
N PRO A 152 -6.40 2.49 21.30
CA PRO A 152 -4.99 2.85 21.32
C PRO A 152 -4.57 2.72 22.76
N ASP A 153 -3.52 1.95 23.02
CA ASP A 153 -3.20 1.59 24.41
C ASP A 153 -2.88 2.85 25.27
N GLY A 154 -2.83 4.00 24.59
CA GLY A 154 -2.64 5.34 25.08
C GLY A 154 -1.16 5.68 25.16
N ILE A 155 -0.32 4.79 24.61
CA ILE A 155 1.13 4.80 24.64
C ILE A 155 1.60 4.76 23.19
N GLN A 156 1.79 5.95 22.62
CA GLN A 156 2.45 6.08 21.33
C GLN A 156 3.85 5.42 21.37
N THR A 157 3.98 4.30 20.66
CA THR A 157 5.23 3.63 20.36
C THR A 157 5.76 4.12 19.01
N LYS A 158 7.09 4.15 18.88
CA LYS A 158 7.77 4.61 17.66
C LYS A 158 8.46 3.45 16.97
N TRP A 159 8.01 3.11 15.76
CA TRP A 159 8.50 1.97 14.96
C TRP A 159 9.18 2.42 13.68
N ALA A 160 10.44 2.06 13.48
CA ALA A 160 11.16 2.43 12.26
C ALA A 160 11.48 1.21 11.40
N VAL A 161 11.25 1.35 10.10
CA VAL A 161 11.71 0.40 9.07
C VAL A 161 12.68 1.16 8.17
N LEU A 162 13.95 0.77 8.20
CA LEU A 162 15.00 1.42 7.44
C LEU A 162 15.55 0.42 6.42
N ILE A 163 15.49 0.77 5.14
CA ILE A 163 15.88 -0.13 4.05
C ILE A 163 16.87 0.61 3.17
N ALA A 164 18.01 -0.02 2.89
CA ALA A 164 18.92 0.50 1.87
C ALA A 164 19.59 -0.61 1.08
N CYS A 165 19.45 -0.58 -0.24
CA CYS A 165 20.06 -1.56 -1.12
C CYS A 165 20.36 -1.00 -2.51
N SER A 166 21.41 -1.53 -3.11
CA SER A 166 21.85 -1.15 -4.45
C SER A 166 21.30 -2.06 -5.55
N GLY A 167 20.35 -2.95 -5.22
CA GLY A 167 19.81 -3.96 -6.12
C GLY A 167 20.85 -4.89 -6.73
N GLY A 168 21.96 -5.15 -6.02
CA GLY A 168 23.11 -5.90 -6.53
C GLY A 168 23.94 -5.16 -7.60
N VAL A 169 23.48 -3.99 -8.06
CA VAL A 169 24.14 -3.15 -9.06
C VAL A 169 24.86 -2.00 -8.35
N THR A 170 26.08 -2.27 -7.93
CA THR A 170 26.91 -1.27 -7.25
C THR A 170 27.76 -0.48 -8.26
N TYR A 171 27.52 0.83 -8.36
CA TYR A 171 28.49 1.76 -8.92
C TYR A 171 28.99 2.73 -7.84
N GLU A 172 30.19 3.26 -8.05
CA GLU A 172 30.77 4.38 -7.30
C GLU A 172 30.70 4.31 -5.76
N ARG A 173 30.69 3.13 -5.13
CA ARG A 173 30.57 2.91 -3.67
C ARG A 173 29.17 3.16 -3.09
N HIS A 174 28.12 2.82 -3.85
CA HIS A 174 26.70 2.84 -3.43
C HIS A 174 26.51 2.30 -1.99
N GLU A 175 26.86 1.03 -1.79
CA GLU A 175 26.85 0.28 -0.53
C GLU A 175 27.53 1.01 0.66
N ARG A 176 28.56 1.84 0.40
CA ARG A 176 29.20 2.62 1.47
C ARG A 176 28.40 3.86 1.87
N ARG A 177 27.66 4.46 0.93
CA ARG A 177 26.78 5.61 1.21
C ARG A 177 25.56 5.16 1.98
N ASP A 178 24.89 4.12 1.49
CA ASP A 178 23.75 3.51 2.16
C ASP A 178 24.08 3.13 3.59
N ARG A 179 25.19 2.39 3.79
CA ARG A 179 25.66 2.03 5.13
C ARG A 179 25.90 3.25 6.02
N ASN A 180 26.47 4.32 5.46
CA ASN A 180 26.73 5.54 6.23
C ASN A 180 25.45 6.26 6.60
N ASP A 181 24.49 6.36 5.68
CA ASP A 181 23.19 7.00 5.88
C ASP A 181 22.35 6.21 6.89
N MET A 182 22.16 4.90 6.65
CA MET A 182 21.48 3.97 7.55
C MET A 182 22.00 4.02 8.98
N ARG A 183 23.33 3.92 9.15
CA ARG A 183 23.95 3.99 10.48
C ARG A 183 23.70 5.33 11.17
N LYS A 184 23.64 6.42 10.41
CA LYS A 184 23.37 7.76 10.97
C LYS A 184 21.91 7.94 11.32
N LEU A 185 20.98 7.47 10.48
CA LEU A 185 19.55 7.46 10.75
C LEU A 185 19.24 6.66 12.02
N MET A 186 19.64 5.39 12.07
CA MET A 186 19.46 4.54 13.25
C MET A 186 20.04 5.18 14.52
N SER A 187 21.25 5.78 14.42
CA SER A 187 21.86 6.45 15.56
C SER A 187 21.13 7.73 15.99
N ILE A 188 20.44 8.43 15.09
CA ILE A 188 19.71 9.66 15.41
C ILE A 188 18.34 9.31 15.97
N LEU A 189 17.61 8.38 15.37
CA LEU A 189 16.33 7.91 15.89
C LEU A 189 16.50 7.39 17.33
N ASN A 190 17.48 6.50 17.56
CA ASN A 190 17.75 5.95 18.89
C ASN A 190 18.07 7.03 19.94
N ARG A 191 18.82 8.08 19.56
CA ARG A 191 19.11 9.18 20.48
C ARG A 191 17.92 10.06 20.81
N ASN A 192 16.84 9.95 20.05
CA ASN A 192 15.64 10.77 20.18
C ASN A 192 14.41 9.92 20.53
N GLY A 193 14.60 8.88 21.35
CA GLY A 193 13.51 8.12 21.97
C GLY A 193 12.90 7.02 21.10
N TRP A 194 13.57 6.58 20.05
CA TRP A 194 13.18 5.38 19.30
C TRP A 194 13.94 4.17 19.84
N ASP A 195 13.25 3.19 20.42
CA ASP A 195 13.91 2.02 20.98
C ASP A 195 14.63 1.21 19.89
N VAL A 196 15.85 0.73 20.17
CA VAL A 196 16.65 -0.03 19.19
C VAL A 196 15.93 -1.29 18.73
N ASP A 197 15.19 -1.94 19.63
CA ASP A 197 14.41 -3.14 19.32
C ASP A 197 13.14 -2.81 18.51
N HIS A 198 12.81 -1.53 18.34
CA HIS A 198 11.74 -1.00 17.48
C HIS A 198 12.30 -0.38 16.17
N ILE A 199 13.54 -0.71 15.80
CA ILE A 199 14.13 -0.32 14.51
C ILE A 199 14.48 -1.59 13.73
N TYR A 200 13.70 -1.88 12.68
CA TYR A 200 13.96 -2.94 11.74
C TYR A 200 14.80 -2.43 10.57
N THR A 201 15.84 -3.17 10.19
CA THR A 201 16.75 -2.75 9.11
C THR A 201 16.96 -3.84 8.08
N LEU A 202 16.89 -3.48 6.80
CA LEU A 202 17.30 -4.35 5.70
C LEU A 202 18.43 -3.66 4.92
N PHE A 203 19.58 -4.32 4.79
CA PHE A 203 20.73 -3.79 4.10
C PHE A 203 21.23 -4.71 2.99
N GLU A 204 21.38 -4.17 1.79
CA GLU A 204 21.89 -4.87 0.60
C GLU A 204 21.24 -6.25 0.44
N GLU A 205 21.98 -7.34 0.69
CA GLU A 205 21.52 -8.72 0.51
C GLU A 205 20.26 -9.10 1.29
N GLU A 206 19.97 -8.38 2.37
CA GLU A 206 18.79 -8.60 3.20
C GLU A 206 17.52 -7.97 2.61
N ALA A 207 17.66 -6.99 1.72
CA ALA A 207 16.54 -6.23 1.16
C ALA A 207 15.97 -6.91 -0.10
N THR A 208 15.48 -8.13 0.03
CA THR A 208 14.76 -8.85 -1.03
C THR A 208 13.32 -8.34 -1.16
N THR A 209 12.65 -8.63 -2.27
CA THR A 209 11.24 -8.29 -2.49
C THR A 209 10.36 -8.81 -1.35
N GLU A 210 10.54 -10.07 -0.96
CA GLU A 210 9.85 -10.70 0.18
C GLU A 210 10.16 -9.97 1.49
N ALA A 211 11.42 -9.62 1.75
CA ALA A 211 11.79 -8.96 2.99
C ALA A 211 11.20 -7.54 3.10
N ILE A 212 11.21 -6.80 1.99
CA ILE A 212 10.67 -5.43 1.91
C ILE A 212 9.15 -5.46 2.06
N LEU A 213 8.44 -6.29 1.29
CA LEU A 213 6.97 -6.28 1.23
C LEU A 213 6.28 -7.08 2.33
N ASP A 214 6.88 -8.19 2.75
CA ASP A 214 6.27 -9.13 3.68
C ASP A 214 6.94 -9.06 5.04
N ASP A 215 8.25 -9.32 5.15
CA ASP A 215 8.90 -9.41 6.47
C ASP A 215 8.83 -8.09 7.24
N SER A 216 9.09 -6.96 6.60
CA SER A 216 9.11 -5.66 7.28
C SER A 216 7.73 -5.25 7.82
N PHE A 217 6.67 -5.44 7.04
CA PHE A 217 5.30 -5.12 7.43
C PHE A 217 4.72 -6.17 8.39
N ASN A 218 5.07 -7.45 8.23
CA ASN A 218 4.73 -8.50 9.20
C ASN A 218 5.44 -8.26 10.52
N TRP A 219 6.68 -7.75 10.51
CA TRP A 219 7.39 -7.40 11.71
C TRP A 219 6.68 -6.28 12.48
N LEU A 220 6.20 -5.22 11.82
CA LEU A 220 5.36 -4.20 12.45
C LEU A 220 4.12 -4.86 13.11
N ARG A 221 3.33 -5.59 12.32
CA ARG A 221 2.12 -6.34 12.76
C ARG A 221 2.33 -7.25 13.94
N ASN A 222 3.40 -8.02 13.92
CA ASN A 222 3.66 -9.02 14.94
C ASN A 222 4.24 -8.42 16.22
N ASN A 223 4.82 -7.22 16.16
CA ASN A 223 5.28 -6.47 17.33
C ASN A 223 4.21 -5.55 17.91
N GLY A 224 3.04 -5.48 17.25
CA GLY A 224 1.83 -4.89 17.81
C GLY A 224 1.70 -3.40 17.52
N GLU A 225 2.07 -2.95 16.32
CA GLU A 225 1.74 -1.59 15.91
C GLU A 225 0.22 -1.37 15.98
N ASP A 226 -0.20 -0.20 16.46
CA ASP A 226 -1.60 0.17 16.55
C ASP A 226 -1.85 1.61 16.05
N GLU A 227 -2.99 2.21 16.40
CA GLU A 227 -3.48 3.45 15.78
C GLU A 227 -2.74 4.72 16.22
N ASP A 228 -2.27 4.81 17.47
CA ASP A 228 -1.57 5.99 18.00
C ASP A 228 -0.05 5.92 17.83
N ASP A 229 0.47 4.76 17.44
CA ASP A 229 1.87 4.55 17.09
C ASP A 229 2.33 5.41 15.93
N LEU A 230 3.61 5.81 15.98
CA LEU A 230 4.31 6.56 14.93
C LEU A 230 5.22 5.62 14.14
N ILE A 231 5.02 5.56 12.83
CA ILE A 231 5.82 4.73 11.93
C ILE A 231 6.75 5.63 11.09
N PHE A 232 8.05 5.32 11.09
CA PHE A 232 9.05 5.96 10.24
C PHE A 232 9.62 4.96 9.25
N PHE A 233 9.20 5.05 8.00
CA PHE A 233 9.67 4.20 6.91
C PHE A 233 10.67 4.97 6.05
N PHE A 234 11.87 4.42 5.85
CA PHE A 234 12.89 5.00 4.99
C PHE A 234 13.38 3.97 4.00
N PHE A 235 13.33 4.30 2.71
CA PHE A 235 13.92 3.50 1.64
C PHE A 235 14.99 4.31 0.89
N SER A 236 16.15 3.69 0.64
CA SER A 236 17.21 4.24 -0.21
C SER A 236 17.71 3.18 -1.18
N GLY A 237 17.60 3.43 -2.48
CA GLY A 237 18.09 2.50 -3.48
C GLY A 237 17.92 3.01 -4.90
N HIS A 238 18.09 2.12 -5.87
CA HIS A 238 17.73 2.45 -7.25
C HIS A 238 16.22 2.51 -7.37
N GLY A 239 15.76 3.51 -8.10
CA GLY A 239 14.40 3.55 -8.63
C GLY A 239 14.42 4.03 -10.07
N TYR A 240 13.34 3.70 -10.75
CA TYR A 240 13.08 4.06 -12.14
C TYR A 240 11.56 4.05 -12.33
N TYR A 241 11.12 4.13 -13.57
CA TYR A 241 9.73 3.93 -13.96
C TYR A 241 9.58 2.63 -14.75
N HIS A 242 8.43 1.98 -14.62
CA HIS A 242 8.07 0.79 -15.35
C HIS A 242 7.77 1.12 -16.82
N THR A 243 7.57 0.11 -17.66
CA THR A 243 7.37 0.37 -19.11
C THR A 243 5.95 0.78 -19.47
N ILE A 244 4.98 0.43 -18.61
CA ILE A 244 3.55 0.69 -18.74
C ILE A 244 2.96 0.66 -17.34
N ASP A 245 2.09 1.61 -17.03
CA ASP A 245 1.21 1.62 -15.87
C ASP A 245 0.45 0.27 -15.74
N GLN A 246 0.53 -0.35 -14.55
CA GLN A 246 -0.16 -1.58 -14.20
C GLN A 246 -1.43 -1.28 -13.41
N PRO A 247 -2.54 -2.01 -13.62
CA PRO A 247 -3.80 -1.72 -12.93
C PRO A 247 -3.69 -1.63 -11.39
N PRO A 248 -4.33 -0.62 -10.75
CA PRO A 248 -5.16 0.45 -11.32
C PRO A 248 -4.44 1.37 -12.31
N LEU A 249 -5.15 1.81 -13.37
CA LEU A 249 -4.54 2.74 -14.33
C LEU A 249 -4.79 4.17 -13.87
N ASP A 250 -3.91 4.71 -13.05
CA ASP A 250 -4.05 6.01 -12.42
C ASP A 250 -2.87 6.96 -12.62
N GLU A 251 -1.82 6.52 -13.32
CA GLU A 251 -0.64 7.34 -13.50
C GLU A 251 -0.82 8.46 -14.54
N PRO A 252 -0.56 9.74 -14.19
CA PRO A 252 -0.67 10.86 -15.12
C PRO A 252 0.29 10.77 -16.32
N ASP A 253 1.45 10.18 -16.12
CA ASP A 253 2.48 9.99 -17.15
C ASP A 253 2.38 8.63 -17.87
N GLY A 254 1.60 7.71 -17.29
CA GLY A 254 1.25 6.39 -17.82
C GLY A 254 2.27 5.29 -17.52
N VAL A 255 3.11 5.44 -16.49
CA VAL A 255 4.07 4.42 -16.03
C VAL A 255 4.16 4.37 -14.50
N ASP A 256 4.18 3.17 -13.91
CA ASP A 256 4.41 3.01 -12.46
C ASP A 256 5.85 3.32 -12.05
N GLU A 257 6.05 3.80 -10.84
CA GLU A 257 7.34 3.94 -10.19
C GLU A 257 7.80 2.62 -9.60
N ILE A 258 9.08 2.29 -9.83
CA ILE A 258 9.66 1.03 -9.36
C ILE A 258 10.88 1.25 -8.47
N ILE A 259 11.01 0.43 -7.44
CA ILE A 259 12.27 0.21 -6.73
C ILE A 259 12.89 -1.13 -7.11
N HIS A 260 14.21 -1.20 -6.95
CA HIS A 260 15.00 -2.42 -7.16
C HIS A 260 15.46 -3.03 -5.83
N PRO A 261 14.80 -4.10 -5.37
CA PRO A 261 15.30 -4.98 -4.29
C PRO A 261 16.62 -5.67 -4.66
N TRP A 262 17.23 -6.43 -3.75
CA TRP A 262 18.51 -7.10 -4.00
C TRP A 262 18.43 -8.47 -4.71
N ASP A 263 17.25 -9.03 -4.94
CA ASP A 263 17.03 -10.44 -5.30
C ASP A 263 18.06 -11.08 -6.27
N PRO A 264 18.61 -12.26 -5.95
CA PRO A 264 19.80 -12.81 -6.63
C PRO A 264 19.63 -13.18 -8.11
N ASP A 265 18.39 -13.24 -8.63
CA ASP A 265 18.08 -13.58 -10.02
C ASP A 265 18.13 -12.38 -10.99
N MET A 266 18.81 -11.30 -10.61
CA MET A 266 18.99 -10.01 -11.33
C MET A 266 19.83 -10.09 -12.63
N ALA A 267 19.52 -11.02 -13.54
CA ALA A 267 20.04 -10.96 -14.89
C ALA A 267 19.34 -9.84 -15.70
N GLY A 268 19.78 -8.59 -15.52
CA GLY A 268 19.59 -7.51 -16.49
C GLY A 268 18.29 -6.73 -16.42
N TRP A 269 17.92 -6.22 -15.23
CA TRP A 269 16.67 -5.45 -15.02
C TRP A 269 15.43 -6.30 -15.27
N ASN A 270 15.23 -7.35 -14.45
CA ASN A 270 14.04 -8.19 -14.57
C ASN A 270 12.83 -7.44 -13.96
N PRO A 271 11.86 -6.99 -14.78
CA PRO A 271 10.70 -6.24 -14.28
C PRO A 271 9.84 -7.04 -13.29
N ASP A 272 9.84 -8.37 -13.40
CA ASP A 272 9.06 -9.26 -12.52
C ASP A 272 9.53 -9.25 -11.05
N LEU A 273 10.71 -8.68 -10.76
CA LEU A 273 11.28 -8.60 -9.41
C LEU A 273 11.25 -7.18 -8.84
N PHE A 274 10.76 -6.21 -9.59
CA PHE A 274 10.61 -4.85 -9.09
C PHE A 274 9.38 -4.74 -8.20
N ILE A 275 9.45 -3.81 -7.26
CA ILE A 275 8.29 -3.42 -6.48
C ILE A 275 7.78 -2.13 -7.10
N ILE A 276 6.56 -2.18 -7.61
CA ILE A 276 5.81 -1.00 -8.04
C ILE A 276 5.20 -0.28 -6.84
N ASP A 277 5.06 1.03 -6.96
CA ASP A 277 4.29 1.93 -6.09
C ASP A 277 2.99 1.34 -5.53
N ASP A 278 2.06 0.89 -6.36
CA ASP A 278 0.76 0.32 -6.01
C ASP A 278 0.88 -0.81 -4.98
N VAL A 279 1.80 -1.73 -5.24
CA VAL A 279 2.01 -2.89 -4.38
C VAL A 279 2.56 -2.46 -3.03
N LEU A 280 3.43 -1.45 -3.00
CA LEU A 280 3.94 -0.90 -1.76
C LEU A 280 2.88 -0.08 -1.02
N ALA A 281 2.08 0.71 -1.74
CA ALA A 281 0.98 1.51 -1.21
C ALA A 281 -0.05 0.64 -0.48
N GLU A 282 -0.41 -0.51 -1.06
CA GLU A 282 -1.30 -1.48 -0.43
C GLU A 282 -0.75 -2.04 0.89
N LYS A 283 0.57 -2.19 1.02
CA LYS A 283 1.18 -2.59 2.30
C LYS A 283 0.99 -1.52 3.37
N PHE A 284 1.16 -0.25 3.04
CA PHE A 284 0.88 0.84 3.98
C PHE A 284 -0.62 0.95 4.32
N ASN A 285 -1.51 0.73 3.35
CA ASN A 285 -2.95 0.73 3.56
C ASN A 285 -3.39 -0.32 4.61
N SER A 286 -2.62 -1.42 4.71
CA SER A 286 -2.85 -2.53 5.65
C SER A 286 -2.43 -2.25 7.11
N LEU A 287 -1.67 -1.19 7.37
CA LEU A 287 -1.22 -0.85 8.73
C LEU A 287 -2.36 -0.24 9.55
N LYS A 288 -2.31 -0.43 10.87
CA LYS A 288 -3.27 0.18 11.81
C LYS A 288 -2.99 1.65 12.05
N SER A 289 -1.71 2.00 12.24
CA SER A 289 -1.28 3.39 12.45
C SER A 289 -1.67 4.27 11.27
N ARG A 290 -2.06 5.50 11.60
CA ARG A 290 -2.30 6.61 10.67
C ARG A 290 -1.38 7.80 10.97
N ASN A 291 -0.24 7.53 11.60
CA ASN A 291 0.84 8.48 11.84
C ASN A 291 2.10 7.93 11.17
N ILE A 292 2.14 7.97 9.83
CA ILE A 292 3.22 7.34 9.05
C ILE A 292 4.03 8.41 8.32
N VAL A 293 5.35 8.39 8.53
CA VAL A 293 6.31 9.15 7.72
C VAL A 293 6.99 8.18 6.77
N ILE A 294 6.85 8.43 5.47
CA ILE A 294 7.45 7.62 4.41
C ILE A 294 8.49 8.47 3.69
N ILE A 295 9.73 7.99 3.62
CA ILE A 295 10.83 8.70 2.96
C ILE A 295 11.39 7.83 1.84
N MET A 296 11.17 8.26 0.59
CA MET A 296 11.63 7.56 -0.61
C MET A 296 12.84 8.26 -1.22
N HIS A 297 14.00 7.61 -1.11
CA HIS A 297 15.24 8.05 -1.76
C HIS A 297 15.57 7.17 -2.97
N THR A 298 15.00 7.55 -4.11
CA THR A 298 15.15 6.92 -5.43
C THR A 298 15.37 7.99 -6.51
N CYS A 299 15.74 7.57 -7.72
CA CYS A 299 15.52 8.40 -8.91
C CYS A 299 14.05 8.30 -9.31
N HIS A 300 13.51 9.32 -9.99
CA HIS A 300 12.10 9.39 -10.37
C HIS A 300 11.16 9.34 -9.16
N ALA A 301 11.64 9.82 -7.99
CA ALA A 301 10.91 9.65 -6.74
C ALA A 301 9.57 10.41 -6.69
N GLY A 302 9.35 11.37 -7.58
CA GLY A 302 8.11 12.14 -7.66
C GLY A 302 6.92 11.30 -8.08
N GLY A 303 7.12 10.20 -8.80
CA GLY A 303 5.99 9.34 -9.18
C GLY A 303 5.61 8.29 -8.13
N TRP A 304 6.14 8.41 -6.91
CA TRP A 304 5.55 7.67 -5.76
C TRP A 304 4.34 8.41 -5.16
N ILE A 305 4.05 9.61 -5.69
CA ILE A 305 3.06 10.54 -5.13
C ILE A 305 2.24 11.28 -6.21
N ASP A 306 2.24 10.84 -7.47
CA ASP A 306 1.48 11.50 -8.55
C ASP A 306 0.29 10.68 -9.03
N GLY A 307 0.25 9.37 -8.75
CA GLY A 307 -0.92 8.50 -8.83
C GLY A 307 -1.96 8.71 -7.73
N ASP A 308 -3.18 8.21 -7.97
CA ASP A 308 -4.30 8.24 -7.01
C ASP A 308 -4.24 7.05 -6.01
N ALA A 309 -3.64 5.92 -6.40
CA ALA A 309 -3.51 4.66 -5.64
C ALA A 309 -2.11 4.46 -5.02
N ASP A 310 -1.21 5.38 -5.32
CA ASP A 310 0.16 5.55 -4.84
C ASP A 310 0.35 5.60 -3.31
N LEU A 311 1.56 5.97 -2.87
CA LEU A 311 1.81 6.26 -1.46
C LEU A 311 1.00 7.45 -0.93
N CYS A 312 0.31 8.20 -1.78
CA CYS A 312 -0.67 9.20 -1.40
C CYS A 312 -1.82 8.61 -0.59
N GLY A 313 -2.18 9.24 0.53
CA GLY A 313 -3.42 8.93 1.24
C GLY A 313 -3.46 9.49 2.65
N SER A 314 -4.65 9.41 3.25
CA SER A 314 -4.87 9.88 4.62
C SER A 314 -4.04 9.12 5.67
N GLY A 315 -3.51 9.85 6.65
CA GLY A 315 -2.74 9.29 7.77
C GLY A 315 -1.25 9.09 7.50
N ARG A 316 -0.71 9.75 6.48
CA ARG A 316 0.71 9.66 6.12
C ARG A 316 1.23 10.94 5.51
N VAL A 317 2.53 11.17 5.71
CA VAL A 317 3.32 12.21 5.06
C VAL A 317 4.43 11.52 4.28
N VAL A 318 4.52 11.79 2.98
CA VAL A 318 5.46 11.15 2.07
C VAL A 318 6.48 12.19 1.60
N LEU A 319 7.76 11.89 1.80
CA LEU A 319 8.90 12.74 1.47
C LEU A 319 9.69 12.06 0.36
N VAL A 320 9.73 12.68 -0.81
CA VAL A 320 10.42 12.11 -1.98
C VAL A 320 11.65 12.94 -2.34
N ALA A 321 12.70 12.25 -2.79
CA ALA A 321 14.02 12.87 -2.95
C ALA A 321 14.13 13.83 -4.15
N CYS A 322 13.31 13.66 -5.18
CA CYS A 322 13.34 14.41 -6.43
C CYS A 322 11.96 14.33 -7.12
N GLY A 323 11.72 15.17 -8.13
CA GLY A 323 10.51 15.07 -8.95
C GLY A 323 10.51 13.84 -9.90
N VAL A 324 9.38 13.60 -10.57
CA VAL A 324 9.13 12.44 -11.44
C VAL A 324 10.14 12.34 -12.61
N ASP A 325 10.51 13.47 -13.23
CA ASP A 325 11.47 13.52 -14.34
C ASP A 325 12.94 13.74 -13.88
N GLU A 326 13.25 13.50 -12.61
CA GLU A 326 14.52 13.87 -12.00
C GLU A 326 15.31 12.68 -11.42
N ALA A 327 16.63 12.85 -11.31
CA ALA A 327 17.51 11.86 -10.70
C ALA A 327 18.07 12.36 -9.37
N SER A 328 18.11 11.47 -8.37
CA SER A 328 18.74 11.77 -7.09
C SER A 328 20.27 11.76 -7.21
N CYS A 329 20.92 12.69 -6.51
CA CYS A 329 22.36 12.90 -6.55
C CYS A 329 23.07 12.33 -5.31
N MET A 330 24.38 12.10 -5.46
CA MET A 330 25.24 11.69 -4.34
C MET A 330 26.18 12.80 -3.87
N MET A 331 26.66 12.70 -2.62
CA MET A 331 27.81 13.47 -2.14
C MET A 331 29.13 12.74 -2.42
N LYS A 332 29.98 13.36 -3.25
CA LYS A 332 31.23 12.73 -3.72
C LYS A 332 32.25 12.44 -2.61
N TYR A 333 32.46 13.37 -1.68
CA TYR A 333 33.54 13.27 -0.68
C TYR A 333 33.09 12.77 0.68
N GLN A 334 31.87 13.12 1.09
CA GLN A 334 31.31 12.74 2.38
C GLN A 334 30.82 11.29 2.41
N LEU A 335 30.69 10.64 1.24
CA LEU A 335 30.16 9.27 1.10
C LEU A 335 28.79 9.12 1.78
N HIS A 336 27.89 10.04 1.45
CA HIS A 336 26.47 10.02 1.79
C HIS A 336 25.68 10.31 0.50
N TRP A 337 24.42 9.90 0.44
CA TRP A 337 23.48 10.37 -0.57
C TRP A 337 23.06 11.81 -0.28
N LEU A 338 22.78 12.61 -1.31
CA LEU A 338 22.60 14.05 -1.12
C LEU A 338 21.35 14.35 -0.29
N PHE A 339 20.22 13.74 -0.64
CA PHE A 339 18.96 13.94 0.06
C PHE A 339 18.99 13.31 1.47
N PRO A 340 19.32 12.01 1.65
CA PRO A 340 19.48 11.40 2.98
C PRO A 340 20.43 12.16 3.90
N TYR A 341 21.55 12.70 3.39
CA TYR A 341 22.45 13.52 4.19
C TYR A 341 21.76 14.70 4.87
N TYR A 342 20.85 15.38 4.15
CA TYR A 342 20.13 16.54 4.67
C TYR A 342 18.92 16.15 5.49
N VAL A 343 18.25 15.04 5.21
CA VAL A 343 17.28 14.42 6.14
C VAL A 343 17.96 14.16 7.49
N ILE A 344 19.14 13.53 7.47
CA ILE A 344 19.99 13.28 8.64
C ILE A 344 20.42 14.58 9.34
N GLN A 345 20.62 15.69 8.62
CA GLN A 345 20.89 16.98 9.29
C GLN A 345 19.61 17.54 9.92
N GLY A 346 18.48 17.50 9.22
CA GLY A 346 17.20 17.98 9.73
C GLY A 346 16.85 17.33 11.07
N LEU A 347 16.91 15.98 11.12
CA LEU A 347 16.68 15.18 12.33
C LEU A 347 17.69 15.43 13.48
N LYS A 348 18.80 16.14 13.25
CA LYS A 348 19.71 16.60 14.34
C LYS A 348 19.23 17.90 15.01
N GLY A 349 18.09 18.44 14.59
CA GLY A 349 17.58 19.71 15.07
C GLY A 349 17.76 20.87 14.10
N TYR A 350 18.28 20.66 12.88
CA TYR A 350 18.43 21.75 11.92
C TYR A 350 17.13 22.06 11.15
N ALA A 351 16.13 21.17 11.22
CA ALA A 351 14.85 21.37 10.56
C ALA A 351 13.81 22.11 11.40
N ASP A 352 14.03 22.28 12.71
CA ASP A 352 13.16 23.03 13.64
C ASP A 352 13.10 24.52 13.22
N ASP A 353 12.17 24.85 12.33
CA ASP A 353 12.06 26.16 11.69
C ASP A 353 11.33 27.14 12.63
N ASP A 354 10.29 26.65 13.31
CA ASP A 354 9.48 27.44 14.23
C ASP A 354 10.08 27.57 15.65
N LYS A 355 11.11 26.76 15.98
CA LYS A 355 11.85 26.73 17.25
C LYS A 355 11.04 26.22 18.42
N ASN A 356 10.14 25.28 18.17
CA ASN A 356 9.35 24.60 19.19
C ASN A 356 10.08 23.38 19.81
N ASN A 357 11.32 23.10 19.37
CA ASN A 357 12.13 21.92 19.74
C ASN A 357 11.55 20.58 19.27
N ILE A 358 10.65 20.59 18.29
CA ILE A 358 10.10 19.42 17.65
C ILE A 358 10.63 19.43 16.21
N ILE A 359 10.78 18.24 15.63
CA ILE A 359 11.04 18.08 14.21
C ILE A 359 9.86 17.34 13.63
N SER A 360 9.07 18.01 12.81
CA SER A 360 7.98 17.40 12.04
C SER A 360 8.46 16.87 10.68
N ALA A 361 7.62 16.06 10.02
CA ALA A 361 7.87 15.54 8.69
C ALA A 361 7.94 16.65 7.64
N GLU A 362 7.09 17.66 7.78
CA GLU A 362 6.95 18.81 6.92
C GLU A 362 8.19 19.70 7.02
N GLU A 363 8.56 20.08 8.25
CA GLU A 363 9.80 20.81 8.53
C GLU A 363 11.03 20.08 8.01
N LEU A 364 11.07 18.76 8.21
CA LEU A 364 12.17 17.91 7.77
C LEU A 364 12.35 18.00 6.25
N LEU A 365 11.28 17.91 5.45
CA LEU A 365 11.41 18.09 4.01
C LEU A 365 11.78 19.53 3.67
N TYR A 366 11.09 20.53 4.21
CA TYR A 366 11.33 21.95 3.87
C TYR A 366 12.78 22.36 4.11
N TYR A 367 13.40 21.84 5.17
CA TYR A 367 14.83 22.00 5.43
C TYR A 367 15.71 21.48 4.30
N THR A 368 15.35 20.36 3.65
CA THR A 368 16.17 19.72 2.62
C THR A 368 16.17 20.49 1.30
N ILE A 369 15.08 21.19 0.95
CA ILE A 369 14.83 21.75 -0.39
C ILE A 369 15.99 22.60 -0.90
N LYS A 370 16.26 23.74 -0.25
CA LYS A 370 17.32 24.68 -0.66
C LYS A 370 18.71 24.02 -0.71
N PRO A 371 19.16 23.31 0.34
CA PRO A 371 20.47 22.66 0.33
C PRO A 371 20.64 21.59 -0.76
N VAL A 372 19.58 20.81 -1.06
CA VAL A 372 19.59 19.76 -2.09
C VAL A 372 19.62 20.39 -3.48
N GLN A 373 18.73 21.34 -3.77
CA GLN A 373 18.70 22.06 -5.06
C GLN A 373 20.04 22.73 -5.37
N PHE A 374 20.65 23.39 -4.39
CA PHE A 374 21.92 24.08 -4.59
C PHE A 374 23.07 23.08 -4.85
N ARG A 375 23.17 22.02 -4.06
CA ARG A 375 24.27 21.05 -4.17
C ARG A 375 24.13 20.12 -5.39
N SER A 376 22.92 19.71 -5.74
CA SER A 376 22.65 18.92 -6.96
C SER A 376 23.06 19.69 -8.20
N LYS A 377 22.69 20.98 -8.28
CA LYS A 377 23.10 21.88 -9.38
C LYS A 377 24.62 21.92 -9.57
N ILE A 378 25.37 22.07 -8.48
CA ILE A 378 26.84 22.09 -8.51
C ILE A 378 27.38 20.71 -8.89
N TYR A 379 26.85 19.65 -8.29
CA TYR A 379 27.27 18.28 -8.57
C TYR A 379 27.08 17.91 -10.04
N ASN A 380 25.88 18.11 -10.58
CA ASN A 380 25.51 17.81 -11.96
C ASN A 380 26.33 18.63 -12.95
N TRP A 381 26.53 19.93 -12.67
CA TRP A 381 27.39 20.75 -13.51
C TRP A 381 28.85 20.24 -13.54
N MET A 382 29.38 19.78 -12.41
CA MET A 382 30.74 19.22 -12.35
C MET A 382 30.85 17.83 -12.99
N SER A 383 29.79 17.02 -12.98
CA SER A 383 29.81 15.64 -13.48
C SER A 383 29.48 15.54 -14.98
N SER A 384 28.49 16.30 -15.46
CA SER A 384 27.95 16.20 -16.83
C SER A 384 28.12 17.49 -17.64
N GLY A 385 28.47 18.61 -17.01
CA GLY A 385 28.49 19.94 -17.64
C GLY A 385 27.11 20.61 -17.70
N ILE A 386 26.05 19.91 -17.29
CA ILE A 386 24.66 20.42 -17.26
C ILE A 386 24.21 20.56 -15.81
N ALA A 387 23.63 21.71 -15.47
CA ALA A 387 23.27 22.07 -14.11
C ALA A 387 21.84 21.62 -13.74
N TYR A 388 21.55 20.31 -13.90
CA TYR A 388 20.27 19.72 -13.45
C TYR A 388 20.09 19.92 -11.94
N ILE A 389 18.85 20.16 -11.54
CA ILE A 389 18.47 20.41 -10.15
C ILE A 389 17.67 19.20 -9.68
N GLN A 390 17.94 18.78 -8.45
CA GLN A 390 17.13 17.81 -7.71
C GLN A 390 16.19 18.60 -6.80
N ASN A 391 14.88 18.36 -6.93
CA ASN A 391 13.82 19.04 -6.19
C ASN A 391 13.08 18.04 -5.29
N PRO A 392 13.38 17.99 -3.98
CA PRO A 392 12.58 17.20 -3.04
C PRO A 392 11.13 17.69 -2.99
N GLU A 393 10.19 16.76 -2.89
CA GLU A 393 8.74 17.01 -2.90
C GLU A 393 8.06 16.32 -1.71
N ILE A 394 6.89 16.84 -1.32
CA ILE A 394 6.06 16.33 -0.23
C ILE A 394 4.68 15.98 -0.75
N TYR A 395 4.13 14.88 -0.26
CA TYR A 395 2.70 14.69 -0.15
C TYR A 395 2.33 14.69 1.33
N ASP A 396 1.30 15.45 1.68
CA ASP A 396 0.81 15.57 3.05
C ASP A 396 -0.68 15.19 3.10
N GLY A 397 -0.95 13.98 3.60
CA GLY A 397 -2.28 13.49 3.87
C GLY A 397 -2.56 13.35 5.37
N TRP A 398 -1.78 13.98 6.25
CA TRP A 398 -1.91 13.80 7.69
C TRP A 398 -2.65 14.96 8.38
N PRO A 399 -3.56 14.69 9.33
CA PRO A 399 -4.10 13.38 9.70
C PRO A 399 -5.02 12.78 8.64
N ASN A 400 -5.58 13.62 7.76
CA ASN A 400 -6.37 13.19 6.61
C ASN A 400 -6.33 14.25 5.50
N GLU A 401 -6.70 13.85 4.29
CA GLU A 401 -6.62 14.70 3.09
C GLU A 401 -7.58 15.89 3.07
N GLU A 402 -8.65 15.87 3.88
CA GLU A 402 -9.61 16.98 3.96
C GLU A 402 -9.15 18.08 4.94
N ASP A 403 -8.31 17.73 5.92
CA ASP A 403 -7.80 18.62 6.97
C ASP A 403 -6.36 18.24 7.34
N ASN A 404 -5.42 18.69 6.51
CA ASN A 404 -3.97 18.45 6.61
C ASN A 404 -3.18 19.70 6.98
N LEU A 405 -3.71 20.50 7.92
CA LEU A 405 -3.04 21.72 8.39
C LEU A 405 -2.10 21.49 9.58
N GLY A 406 -2.10 20.28 10.15
CA GLY A 406 -1.22 19.89 11.24
C GLY A 406 0.16 19.49 10.75
N GLU A 407 1.07 19.23 11.68
CA GLU A 407 2.40 18.71 11.36
C GLU A 407 2.62 17.37 12.08
N LEU A 408 3.14 16.38 11.37
CA LEU A 408 3.40 15.05 11.92
C LEU A 408 4.76 15.03 12.66
N GLU A 409 4.70 15.08 13.99
CA GLU A 409 5.89 15.13 14.85
C GLU A 409 6.72 13.82 14.81
N ILE A 410 8.04 13.94 14.57
CA ILE A 410 8.96 12.79 14.50
C ILE A 410 9.83 12.69 15.76
N ILE A 411 10.46 13.82 16.12
CA ILE A 411 11.45 13.91 17.19
C ILE A 411 11.11 15.10 18.08
N ASN A 412 11.15 14.88 19.40
CA ASN A 412 11.22 15.95 20.38
C ASN A 412 12.69 16.07 20.84
N LEU A 413 13.31 17.22 20.61
CA LEU A 413 14.73 17.48 20.89
C LEU A 413 15.04 17.67 22.38
N GLU A 414 14.02 17.83 23.23
CA GLU A 414 14.16 17.97 24.69
C GLU A 414 13.94 16.65 25.46
N ALA A 415 13.51 15.58 24.77
CA ALA A 415 13.12 14.31 25.37
C ALA A 415 14.30 13.44 25.87
#